data_AF-A0A6B3GLE1-F1
#
_entry.id   AF-A0A6B3GLE1-F1
#
_cell.length_a   1.000
_cell.length_b   1.000
_cell.length_c   1.000
_cell.angle_alpha   90.00
_cell.angle_beta   90.00
_cell.angle_gamma   90.00
#
_symmetry.space_group_name_H-M   'P 1'
#
loop_
_entity.id
_entity.type
_entity.pdbx_description
1 polymer ?
#
loop_
_entity_poly.entity_id
_entity_poly.type
_entity_poly.pdbx_seq_one_letter_code
_entity_poly.pdbx_strand_id
1 'polypeptide(L)' 'MERWSPKDPEELKDAYVTVAHSFALALAKERRCENDGGLEPRQVPDPV' A
#
# COMPACT_ATOMS: atom_id res chain seq x y z
N MET A 1 6.53 11.36 19.80
CA MET A 1 6.48 10.87 18.41
C MET A 1 6.31 12.07 17.51
N GLU A 2 7.27 12.28 16.62
CA GLU A 2 7.17 13.32 15.60
C GLU A 2 6.09 12.90 14.57
N ARG A 3 5.25 13.84 14.13
CA ARG A 3 4.25 13.58 13.09
C ARG A 3 4.98 13.52 11.75
N TRP A 4 4.92 12.38 11.07
CA TRP A 4 5.38 12.29 9.68
C TRP A 4 4.61 13.29 8.81
N SER A 5 5.34 14.11 8.06
CA SER A 5 4.81 15.05 7.06
C SER A 5 5.65 14.91 5.79
N PRO A 6 5.08 14.43 4.68
CA PRO A 6 5.81 14.31 3.42
C PRO A 6 6.20 15.71 2.95
N LYS A 7 7.44 15.86 2.48
CA LYS A 7 7.94 17.13 1.95
C LYS A 7 7.88 17.15 0.43
N ASP A 8 7.87 15.97 -0.19
CA ASP A 8 7.77 15.78 -1.62
C ASP A 8 6.38 15.22 -2.01
N PRO A 9 5.73 15.75 -3.08
CA PRO A 9 4.46 15.22 -3.56
C PRO A 9 4.50 13.72 -3.94
N GLU A 10 5.65 13.21 -4.39
CA GLU A 10 5.83 11.80 -4.72
C GLU A 10 5.84 10.93 -3.45
N GLU A 11 6.42 11.40 -2.34
CA GLU A 11 6.34 10.70 -1.04
C GLU A 11 4.89 10.54 -0.57
N LEU A 12 4.08 11.60 -0.73
CA LEU A 12 2.66 11.55 -0.40
C LEU A 12 1.90 10.57 -1.30
N LYS A 13 2.20 10.60 -2.61
CA LYS A 13 1.61 9.67 -3.58
C LYS A 13 1.97 8.23 -3.24
N ASP A 14 3.23 7.94 -2.97
CA ASP A 14 3.69 6.59 -2.64
C ASP A 14 3.07 6.06 -1.35
N ALA A 15 2.97 6.91 -0.32
CA ALA A 15 2.26 6.58 0.91
C ALA A 15 0.78 6.23 0.62
N TYR A 16 0.10 7.03 -0.20
CA TYR A 16 -1.28 6.77 -0.58
C TYR A 16 -1.44 5.46 -1.37
N VAL A 17 -0.61 5.21 -2.38
CA VAL A 17 -0.70 3.97 -3.17
C VAL A 17 -0.39 2.76 -2.29
N THR A 18 0.50 2.88 -1.30
CA THR A 18 0.79 1.81 -0.34
C THR A 18 -0.43 1.46 0.51
N VAL A 19 -1.12 2.47 1.06
CA VAL A 19 -2.35 2.27 1.85
C VAL A 19 -3.46 1.67 0.98
N ALA A 20 -3.71 2.23 -0.20
CA ALA A 20 -4.74 1.76 -1.12
C ALA A 20 -4.50 0.31 -1.55
N HIS A 21 -3.25 -0.03 -1.87
CA HIS A 21 -2.86 -1.39 -2.24
C HIS A 21 -3.09 -2.37 -1.09
N SER A 22 -2.66 -2.02 0.13
CA SER A 22 -2.81 -2.88 1.31
C SER A 22 -4.28 -3.16 1.63
N PHE A 23 -5.13 -2.13 1.51
CA PHE A 23 -6.56 -2.25 1.73
C PHE A 23 -7.24 -3.11 0.66
N ALA A 24 -6.93 -2.89 -0.61
CA ALA A 24 -7.47 -3.69 -1.71
C ALA A 24 -7.05 -5.16 -1.59
N LEU A 25 -5.79 -5.43 -1.21
CA LEU A 25 -5.29 -6.79 -1.00
C LEU A 25 -6.00 -7.48 0.17
N ALA A 26 -6.20 -6.78 1.28
CA ALA A 26 -6.96 -7.31 2.41
C ALA A 26 -8.40 -7.67 2.01
N LEU A 27 -9.07 -6.83 1.23
CA LEU A 27 -10.41 -7.11 0.72
C LEU A 27 -10.43 -8.31 -0.24
N ALA A 28 -9.45 -8.41 -1.15
CA ALA A 28 -9.35 -9.54 -2.06
C ALA A 28 -9.22 -10.86 -1.29
N LYS A 29 -8.40 -10.88 -0.23
CA LYS A 29 -8.24 -12.03 0.68
C LYS A 29 -9.53 -12.34 1.43
N GLU A 30 -10.17 -11.33 2.03
CA GLU A 30 -11.44 -11.47 2.76
C GLU A 30 -12.55 -12.06 1.88
N ARG A 31 -12.57 -11.69 0.59
CA ARG A 31 -13.53 -12.20 -0.39
C ARG A 31 -13.08 -13.47 -1.11
N ARG A 32 -11.88 -13.99 -0.79
CA ARG A 32 -11.26 -15.16 -1.43
C ARG A 32 -11.24 -15.04 -2.95
N CYS A 33 -10.92 -13.84 -3.44
CA CYS A 33 -10.69 -13.61 -4.86
C CYS A 33 -9.53 -14.49 -5.34
N GLU A 34 -9.68 -15.08 -6.53
CA GLU A 34 -8.59 -15.82 -7.17
C GLU A 34 -7.40 -14.88 -7.42
N ASN A 35 -6.19 -15.40 -7.22
CA ASN A 35 -4.92 -14.68 -7.40
C ASN A 35 -4.90 -13.29 -6.71
N ASP A 36 -5.45 -13.18 -5.50
CA ASP A 36 -5.54 -11.93 -4.73
C ASP A 36 -6.21 -10.77 -5.52
N GLY A 37 -7.14 -11.10 -6.42
CA GLY A 37 -7.82 -10.12 -7.26
C GLY A 37 -6.92 -9.52 -8.35
N GLY A 38 -5.83 -10.19 -8.71
CA GLY A 38 -4.82 -9.72 -9.66
C GLY A 38 -3.89 -8.65 -9.10
N LEU A 39 -3.92 -8.41 -7.78
CA LEU A 39 -3.03 -7.48 -7.12
C LEU A 39 -1.64 -8.13 -6.95
N GLU A 40 -0.64 -7.57 -7.62
CA GLU A 40 0.74 -8.02 -7.44
C GLU A 40 1.22 -7.74 -6.01
N PRO A 41 1.97 -8.65 -5.37
CA PRO A 41 2.56 -8.36 -4.06
C PRO A 41 3.51 -7.17 -4.19
N ARG A 42 3.13 -6.02 -3.62
CA ARG A 42 4.02 -4.85 -3.63
C ARG A 42 5.26 -5.17 -2.79
N GLN A 43 6.43 -4.95 -3.38
CA GLN A 43 7.68 -4.88 -2.64
C GLN A 43 7.56 -3.74 -1.64
N VAL A 44 7.44 -4.07 -0.36
CA VAL A 44 7.47 -3.08 0.72
C VAL A 44 8.85 -2.41 0.63
N PRO A 45 8.93 -1.08 0.44
CA PRO A 45 10.21 -0.39 0.47
C PRO A 45 10.90 -0.71 1.80
N ASP A 46 12.20 -1.05 1.75
CA ASP A 46 12.99 -1.20 2.97
C ASP A 46 12.85 0.07 3.83
N PRO A 47 12.55 -0.05 5.13
CA PRO A 47 12.51 1.11 6.00
C PRO A 47 13.92 1.73 6.05
N VAL A 48 14.02 3.01 5.70
CA VAL A 48 15.24 3.83 5.84
C VAL A 48 15.35 4.35 7.27
#